data_AF-A0A9P9P7G2-F1
#
_entry.id   AF-A0A9P9P7G2-F1
#
_cell.length_a   1.000
_cell.length_b   1.000
_cell.length_c   1.000
_cell.angle_alpha   90.00
_cell.angle_beta   90.00
_cell.angle_gamma   90.00
#
_symmetry.space_group_name_H-M   'P 1'
#
loop_
_entity.id
_entity.type
_entity.pdbx_description
1 polymer ?
#
loop_
_entity_poly.entity_id
_entity_poly.type
_entity_poly.pdbx_seq_one_letter_code
_entity_poly.pdbx_strand_id
1 'polypeptide(L)' 'LFNDVTLSDVKIIQIHDGKTREYPAHKVALCLQSPYSMKAFTGGFKEASEGVITLKGDNPVHFEFALKFMYTENYDI' A
#
# COMPACT_ATOMS: atom_id res chain seq x y z
N LEU A 1 10.44 -4.21 -7.42
CA LEU A 1 9.02 -3.78 -7.50
C LEU A 1 8.52 -3.13 -6.21
N PHE A 2 9.01 -3.49 -5.00
CA PHE A 2 8.68 -2.71 -3.80
C PHE A 2 9.05 -1.22 -4.01
N ASN A 3 8.09 -0.33 -3.73
CA ASN A 3 8.24 1.12 -3.84
C ASN A 3 8.84 1.59 -5.19
N ASP A 4 8.39 0.96 -6.27
CA ASP A 4 8.87 1.18 -7.64
C ASP A 4 7.71 1.72 -8.49
N VAL A 5 7.97 2.75 -9.29
CA VAL A 5 6.97 3.36 -10.19
C VAL A 5 6.70 2.50 -11.43
N THR A 6 7.61 1.60 -11.77
CA THR A 6 7.52 0.75 -12.95
C THR A 6 6.33 -0.19 -12.82
N LEU A 7 5.30 -0.01 -13.66
CA LEU A 7 4.04 -0.76 -13.63
C LEU A 7 3.19 -0.59 -12.36
N SER A 8 3.47 0.43 -11.54
CA SER A 8 2.61 0.75 -10.39
C SER A 8 1.23 1.21 -10.87
N ASP A 9 0.17 0.65 -10.29
CA ASP A 9 -1.23 0.90 -10.62
C ASP A 9 -2.05 1.37 -9.40
N VAL A 10 -1.38 1.57 -8.26
CA VAL A 10 -1.93 2.18 -7.06
C VAL A 10 -0.86 3.00 -6.34
N LYS A 11 -1.28 4.11 -5.73
CA LYS A 11 -0.46 4.91 -4.83
C LYS A 11 -0.96 4.79 -3.39
N ILE A 12 -0.06 4.58 -2.45
CA ILE A 12 -0.37 4.64 -1.02
C ILE A 12 0.16 5.96 -0.48
N ILE A 13 -0.71 6.74 0.14
CA ILE A 13 -0.40 8.01 0.79
C ILE A 13 -0.53 7.78 2.30
N GLN A 14 0.60 7.80 2.99
CA GLN A 14 0.62 7.70 4.45
C GLN A 14 0.77 9.10 5.06
N ILE A 15 -0.11 9.43 6.00
CA ILE A 15 -0.08 10.69 6.76
C ILE A 15 0.16 10.35 8.23
N HIS A 16 1.29 10.80 8.77
CA HIS A 16 1.70 10.61 10.16
C HIS A 16 2.34 11.90 10.70
N ASP A 17 1.84 12.41 11.84
CA ASP A 17 2.29 13.67 12.45
C ASP A 17 2.38 14.87 11.48
N GLY A 18 1.37 15.01 10.62
CA GLY A 18 1.31 16.07 9.61
C GLY A 18 2.29 15.92 8.44
N LYS A 19 3.10 14.85 8.42
CA LYS A 19 3.99 14.51 7.31
C LYS A 19 3.34 13.49 6.40
N THR A 20 3.55 13.66 5.10
CA THR A 20 3.02 12.76 4.08
C THR A 20 4.16 11.99 3.42
N ARG A 21 3.98 10.68 3.26
CA ARG A 21 4.84 9.79 2.46
C ARG A 21 4.02 9.11 1.38
N GLU A 22 4.58 9.01 0.18
CA GLU A 22 3.93 8.33 -0.94
C GLU A 22 4.71 7.07 -1.30
N TYR A 23 3.98 6.00 -1.60
CA TYR A 23 4.52 4.73 -2.05
C TYR A 23 3.81 4.32 -3.34
N PRO A 24 4.46 4.39 -4.52
CA PRO A 24 4.01 3.64 -5.68
C PRO A 24 3.97 2.15 -5.37
N ALA A 25 2.85 1.51 -5.70
CA ALA A 25 2.60 0.12 -5.39
C ALA A 25 1.79 -0.59 -6.50
N HIS A 26 1.64 -1.90 -6.34
CA HIS A 26 1.03 -2.80 -7.31
C HIS A 26 -0.18 -3.47 -6.64
N LYS A 27 -1.38 -3.26 -7.19
CA LYS A 27 -2.63 -3.83 -6.67
C LYS A 27 -2.50 -5.34 -6.52
N VAL A 28 -1.87 -6.01 -7.48
CA VAL A 28 -1.64 -7.47 -7.44
C VAL A 28 -0.85 -7.88 -6.20
N ALA A 29 0.28 -7.22 -5.91
CA ALA A 29 1.10 -7.55 -4.75
C ALA A 29 0.32 -7.37 -3.44
N LEU A 30 -0.43 -6.26 -3.32
CA LEU A 30 -1.26 -5.99 -2.14
C LEU A 30 -2.41 -7.00 -2.01
N CYS A 31 -3.11 -7.31 -3.10
CA CYS A 31 -4.24 -8.25 -3.12
C CYS A 31 -3.83 -9.68 -2.79
N LEU A 32 -2.63 -10.11 -3.20
CA LEU A 32 -2.10 -11.44 -2.87
C LEU A 32 -1.94 -11.63 -1.36
N GLN A 33 -1.56 -10.56 -0.65
CA GLN A 33 -1.21 -10.63 0.77
C GLN A 33 -2.31 -10.07 1.70
N SER A 34 -3.33 -9.41 1.14
CA SER A 34 -4.38 -8.74 1.90
C SER A 34 -5.76 -8.89 1.25
N PRO A 35 -6.67 -9.68 1.85
CA PRO A 35 -8.07 -9.74 1.45
C PRO A 35 -8.78 -8.39 1.57
N TYR A 36 -8.29 -7.50 2.45
CA TYR A 36 -8.79 -6.13 2.54
C TYR A 36 -8.48 -5.36 1.25
N SER A 37 -7.23 -5.45 0.76
CA SER A 37 -6.83 -4.78 -0.48
C SER A 37 -7.63 -5.28 -1.68
N MET A 38 -7.91 -6.59 -1.75
CA MET A 38 -8.81 -7.14 -2.77
C MET A 38 -10.18 -6.45 -2.74
N LYS A 39 -10.82 -6.38 -1.57
CA LYS A 39 -12.13 -5.73 -1.42
C LYS A 39 -12.09 -4.22 -1.69
N ALA A 40 -11.00 -3.55 -1.30
CA ALA A 40 -10.82 -2.12 -1.52
C ALA A 40 -10.71 -1.78 -3.02
N PHE A 41 -10.05 -2.63 -3.81
CA PHE A 41 -9.85 -2.38 -5.25
C PHE A 41 -10.93 -2.95 -6.17
N THR A 42 -11.65 -3.98 -5.76
CA THR A 42 -12.72 -4.59 -6.57
C THR A 42 -14.11 -4.19 -6.09
N GLY A 43 -14.23 -3.55 -4.92
CA GLY A 43 -15.48 -3.05 -4.39
C GLY A 43 -15.90 -1.71 -5.00
N GLY A 44 -17.03 -1.17 -4.53
CA GLY A 44 -17.51 0.17 -4.91
C GLY A 44 -16.87 1.31 -4.13
N PHE A 45 -15.69 1.10 -3.53
CA PHE A 45 -15.02 2.10 -2.71
C PHE A 45 -14.21 3.07 -3.58
N LYS A 46 -13.89 4.23 -3.02
CA LYS A 46 -13.18 5.31 -3.71
C LYS A 46 -11.79 4.86 -4.18
N GLU A 47 -11.16 3.97 -3.42
CA GLU A 47 -9.87 3.33 -3.69
C GLU A 47 -9.89 2.53 -5.01
N ALA A 48 -11.03 1.92 -5.36
CA ALA A 48 -11.19 1.16 -6.60
C ALA A 48 -11.14 2.08 -7.83
N SER A 49 -11.79 3.26 -7.75
CA SER A 49 -11.84 4.23 -8.85
C SER A 49 -10.63 5.14 -8.93
N GLU A 50 -10.04 5.54 -7.80
CA GLU A 50 -8.95 6.53 -7.78
C GLU A 50 -7.56 5.90 -7.84
N GLY A 51 -7.43 4.61 -7.45
CA GLY A 51 -6.11 3.99 -7.34
C GLY A 51 -5.23 4.66 -6.29
N VAL A 52 -5.84 5.24 -5.25
CA VAL A 52 -5.14 5.85 -4.12
C VAL A 52 -5.67 5.26 -2.81
N ILE A 53 -4.77 4.78 -1.96
CA ILE A 53 -5.07 4.39 -0.57
C ILE A 53 -4.51 5.47 0.35
N THR A 54 -5.32 6.04 1.23
CA THR A 54 -4.84 6.98 2.25
C THR A 54 -4.83 6.32 3.62
N LEU A 55 -3.64 6.22 4.23
CA LEU A 55 -3.45 5.70 5.59
C LEU A 55 -3.17 6.86 6.54
N LYS A 56 -3.89 6.93 7.66
CA LYS A 56 -3.76 7.99 8.66
C LYS A 56 -3.39 7.38 10.01
N GLY A 57 -2.31 7.90 10.63
CA GLY A 57 -1.94 7.57 12.00
C GLY A 57 -0.99 6.38 12.16
N ASP A 58 -0.84 5.52 11.15
CA ASP A 58 0.12 4.41 11.22
C ASP A 58 1.56 4.90 11.31
N ASN A 59 2.37 4.22 12.14
CA ASN A 59 3.79 4.50 12.23
C ASN A 59 4.47 4.21 10.87
N PRO A 60 5.21 5.16 10.28
CA PRO A 60 5.83 4.98 8.97
C PRO A 60 6.77 3.80 8.85
N VAL A 61 7.52 3.50 9.91
CA VAL A 61 8.48 2.39 9.93
C VAL A 61 7.76 1.05 9.93
N HIS A 62 6.73 0.91 10.77
CA HIS A 62 5.96 -0.34 10.83
C HIS A 62 5.20 -0.59 9.53
N PHE A 63 4.62 0.46 8.95
CA PHE A 63 3.91 0.34 7.68
C PHE A 63 4.86 -0.03 6.53
N GLU A 64 6.02 0.63 6.43
CA GLU A 64 7.00 0.33 5.39
C GLU A 64 7.52 -1.12 5.51
N PHE A 65 7.73 -1.61 6.72
CA PHE A 65 8.07 -3.01 6.98
C PHE A 65 6.97 -3.96 6.52
N ALA A 66 5.72 -3.70 6.90
CA ALA A 66 4.57 -4.49 6.48
C ALA A 66 4.40 -4.49 4.95
N LEU A 67 4.57 -3.33 4.32
CA LEU A 67 4.50 -3.20 2.86
C LEU A 67 5.64 -3.98 2.20
N LYS A 68 6.87 -3.90 2.71
CA LYS A 68 8.00 -4.68 2.20
C LYS A 68 7.75 -6.18 2.32
N PHE A 69 7.22 -6.63 3.45
CA PHE A 69 6.80 -8.01 3.65
C PHE A 69 5.79 -8.46 2.58
N MET A 70 4.81 -7.61 2.21
CA MET A 70 3.86 -7.96 1.15
C MET A 70 4.51 -8.20 -0.22
N TYR A 71 5.71 -7.67 -0.48
CA TYR A 71 6.44 -7.91 -1.73
C TYR A 71 7.44 -9.06 -1.66
N THR A 72 7.98 -9.35 -0.47
CA THR A 72 9.13 -10.25 -0.33
C THR A 72 8.83 -11.52 0.44
N GLU A 73 7.72 -11.59 1.18
CA GLU A 73 7.37 -12.66 2.12
C GLU A 73 8.43 -12.93 3.22
N ASN A 74 9.42 -12.03 3.31
CA ASN A 74 10.52 -12.09 4.25
C ASN A 74 10.25 -11.18 5.44
N TYR A 75 10.40 -11.75 6.64
CA TYR A 75 10.19 -11.09 7.93
C TYR A 75 11.50 -10.60 8.57
N ASP A 76 12.59 -10.47 7.82
CA ASP A 76 13.88 -10.09 8.41
C ASP A 76 13.86 -8.64 8.91
N ILE A 77 13.93 -8.54 10.25
CA ILE A 77 13.98 -7.33 11.07
C ILE A 77 15.41 -6.80 11.11
#